data_AF-A0A0H2S9T8-F1
#
_entry.id   AF-A0A0H2S9T8-F1
#
_cell.length_a   1.000
_cell.length_b   1.000
_cell.length_c   1.000
_cell.angle_alpha   90.00
_cell.angle_beta   90.00
_cell.angle_gamma   90.00
#
_symmetry.space_group_name_H-M   'P 1'
#
loop_
_entity.id
_entity.type
_entity.pdbx_description
1 polymer ?
#
loop_
_entity_poly.entity_id
_entity_poly.type
_entity_poly.pdbx_seq_one_letter_code
_entity_poly.pdbx_strand_id
1 'polypeptide(L)'
;MVDEGEKPVKDPNYVFCPAIHRHQALRIFTKHYCQHQLLPERDVEGQLTPLEIRTKAVSEMYQYCKKRGLRELWGYAWASWYSPAKWKLWARSNSEYITRLRTTMNAENHWRQVKHNHLHHLIRPRLDQLVWILITKVFPQYHANANILNVGYRLGRFKALTTSQEYFKREWKRLA
;
A
#
# COMPACT_ATOMS: atom_id res chain seq x y z
N MET A 1 -1.40 -22.31 5.22
CA MET A 1 -0.73 -23.11 6.26
C MET A 1 -1.65 -23.05 7.45
N VAL A 2 -2.20 -24.20 7.83
CA VAL A 2 -3.06 -24.38 9.00
C VAL A 2 -2.11 -24.72 10.14
N ASP A 3 -2.15 -24.00 11.25
CA ASP A 3 -1.18 -24.20 12.34
C ASP A 3 -1.37 -25.59 12.98
N GLU A 4 -0.28 -26.20 13.44
CA GLU A 4 -0.29 -27.55 14.02
C GLU A 4 -1.27 -27.63 15.21
N GLY A 5 -2.37 -28.37 15.02
CA GLY A 5 -3.41 -28.60 16.04
C GLY A 5 -4.79 -28.04 15.68
N GLU A 6 -4.92 -27.24 14.62
CA GLU A 6 -6.24 -26.75 14.19
C GLU A 6 -7.04 -27.85 13.49
N LYS A 7 -8.17 -28.24 14.10
CA LYS A 7 -9.14 -29.17 13.49
C LYS A 7 -10.09 -28.37 12.59
N PRO A 8 -10.36 -28.82 11.34
CA PRO A 8 -11.34 -28.16 10.49
C PRO A 8 -12.71 -28.19 11.17
N VAL A 9 -13.40 -27.05 11.15
CA VAL A 9 -14.77 -26.93 11.65
C VAL A 9 -15.65 -27.87 10.83
N LYS A 10 -16.28 -28.85 11.51
CA LYS A 10 -17.12 -29.88 10.87
C LYS A 10 -18.50 -29.37 10.42
N ASP A 11 -18.90 -28.18 10.86
CA ASP A 11 -20.23 -27.64 10.58
C ASP A 11 -20.30 -27.05 9.16
N PRO A 12 -21.08 -27.63 8.23
CA PRO A 12 -21.23 -27.13 6.86
C PRO A 12 -21.92 -25.77 6.78
N ASN A 13 -22.61 -25.32 7.84
CA ASN A 13 -23.28 -24.02 7.90
C ASN A 13 -22.43 -22.92 8.55
N TYR A 14 -21.20 -23.25 8.97
CA TYR A 14 -20.31 -22.27 9.56
C TYR A 14 -19.85 -21.22 8.53
N VAL A 15 -20.09 -19.95 8.84
CA VAL A 15 -19.66 -18.83 8.00
C VAL A 15 -18.92 -17.80 8.85
N PHE A 16 -17.60 -17.74 8.71
CA PHE A 16 -16.69 -16.81 9.41
C PHE A 16 -17.17 -15.34 9.40
N CYS A 17 -17.64 -14.87 8.25
CA CYS A 17 -18.26 -13.56 8.11
C CYS A 17 -19.38 -13.62 7.06
N PRO A 18 -20.66 -13.44 7.46
CA PRO A 18 -21.80 -13.42 6.55
C PRO A 18 -21.64 -12.36 5.46
N ALA A 19 -22.09 -12.68 4.24
CA ALA A 19 -21.94 -11.80 3.07
C ALA A 19 -22.47 -10.37 3.29
N ILE A 20 -23.56 -10.24 4.05
CA ILE A 20 -24.22 -8.97 4.39
C ILE A 20 -23.28 -7.99 5.10
N HIS A 21 -22.32 -8.49 5.87
CA HIS A 21 -21.43 -7.66 6.69
C HIS A 21 -20.07 -7.38 6.06
N ARG A 22 -19.64 -8.17 5.06
CA ARG A 22 -18.30 -8.08 4.46
C ARG A 22 -17.97 -6.69 3.94
N HIS A 23 -18.86 -6.10 3.13
CA HIS A 23 -18.62 -4.80 2.52
C HIS A 23 -18.48 -3.70 3.58
N GLN A 24 -19.34 -3.70 4.59
CA GLN A 24 -19.31 -2.70 5.66
C GLN A 24 -18.08 -2.88 6.56
N ALA A 25 -17.70 -4.12 6.90
CA ALA A 25 -16.49 -4.42 7.64
C ALA A 25 -15.23 -3.94 6.89
N LEU A 26 -15.15 -4.20 5.58
CA LEU A 26 -14.05 -3.73 4.73
C LEU A 26 -14.00 -2.21 4.64
N ARG A 27 -15.16 -1.53 4.59
CA ARG A 27 -15.22 -0.07 4.61
C ARG A 27 -14.65 0.51 5.90
N ILE A 28 -15.04 -0.03 7.06
CA ILE A 28 -14.53 0.38 8.37
C ILE A 28 -13.02 0.10 8.46
N PHE A 29 -12.59 -1.09 8.04
CA PHE A 29 -11.18 -1.47 8.01
C PHE A 29 -10.33 -0.51 7.14
N THR A 30 -10.83 -0.18 5.95
CA THR A 30 -10.14 0.73 5.02
C THR A 30 -10.11 2.16 5.54
N LYS A 31 -11.17 2.62 6.22
CA LYS A 31 -11.17 3.91 6.93
C LYS A 31 -10.03 3.96 7.93
N HIS A 32 -9.90 2.96 8.79
CA HIS A 32 -8.87 2.92 9.83
C HIS A 32 -7.45 2.87 9.26
N TYR A 33 -7.25 2.15 8.14
CA TYR A 33 -5.98 2.14 7.42
C TYR A 33 -5.55 3.56 6.99
N CYS A 34 -6.50 4.35 6.49
CA CYS A 34 -6.26 5.65 5.91
C CYS A 34 -6.16 6.80 6.93
N GLN A 35 -6.56 6.58 8.18
CA GLN A 35 -6.49 7.61 9.22
C GLN A 35 -5.04 8.02 9.52
N HIS A 36 -4.82 9.32 9.62
CA HIS A 36 -3.51 9.92 9.83
C HIS A 36 -3.65 11.28 10.55
N GLN A 37 -2.67 11.66 11.36
CA GLN A 37 -2.70 12.90 12.15
C GLN A 37 -2.89 14.17 11.29
N LEU A 38 -2.20 14.19 10.14
CA LEU A 38 -2.28 15.28 9.14
C LEU A 38 -3.57 15.29 8.30
N LEU A 39 -4.44 14.28 8.42
CA LEU A 39 -5.70 14.19 7.69
C LEU A 39 -6.86 14.35 8.67
N PRO A 40 -7.38 15.57 8.86
CA PRO A 40 -8.49 15.80 9.80
C PRO A 40 -9.74 15.05 9.33
N GLU A 41 -10.41 14.38 10.26
CA GLU A 41 -11.77 13.90 10.04
C GLU A 41 -12.75 15.08 10.11
N ARG A 42 -13.79 15.06 9.26
CA ARG A 42 -14.75 16.17 9.18
C ARG A 42 -15.47 16.46 10.50
N ASP A 43 -15.59 15.44 11.36
CA ASP A 43 -16.41 15.49 12.57
C ASP A 43 -15.57 15.69 13.85
N VAL A 44 -14.26 15.93 13.73
CA VAL A 44 -13.36 16.08 14.89
C VAL A 44 -12.63 17.41 14.81
N GLU A 45 -12.84 18.28 15.81
CA GLU A 45 -12.06 19.49 15.97
C GLU A 45 -10.65 19.15 16.47
N GLY A 46 -9.64 19.54 15.70
CA GLY A 46 -8.23 19.39 16.05
C GLY A 46 -7.51 18.19 15.42
N GLN A 47 -6.19 18.15 15.61
CA GLN A 47 -5.35 17.03 15.18
C GLN A 47 -5.40 15.92 16.22
N LEU A 48 -5.73 14.71 15.78
CA LEU A 48 -5.74 13.52 16.64
C LEU A 48 -4.35 12.93 16.76
N THR A 49 -3.99 12.52 17.98
CA THR A 49 -2.77 11.75 18.22
C THR A 49 -2.89 10.33 17.65
N PRO A 50 -1.77 9.65 17.33
CA PRO A 50 -1.78 8.26 16.86
C PRO A 50 -2.51 7.30 17.79
N LEU A 51 -2.36 7.52 19.09
CA LEU A 51 -2.97 6.70 20.12
C LEU A 51 -4.49 6.86 20.14
N GLU A 52 -4.98 8.11 20.02
CA GLU A 52 -6.42 8.38 19.94
C GLU A 52 -7.02 7.80 18.67
N ILE A 53 -6.35 7.95 17.52
CA ILE A 53 -6.78 7.34 16.24
C ILE A 53 -6.94 5.83 16.42
N ARG A 54 -5.93 5.16 16.98
CA ARG A 54 -5.99 3.70 17.24
C ARG A 54 -7.13 3.35 18.18
N THR A 55 -7.29 4.07 19.28
CA THR A 55 -8.29 3.77 20.31
C THR A 55 -9.70 3.91 19.76
N LYS A 56 -9.95 4.98 18.99
CA LYS A 56 -11.22 5.19 18.27
C LYS A 56 -11.49 4.07 17.26
N ALA A 57 -10.50 3.74 16.42
CA ALA A 57 -10.61 2.67 15.42
C ALA A 57 -10.87 1.28 16.03
N VAL A 58 -10.16 0.94 17.11
CA VAL A 58 -10.35 -0.30 17.87
C VAL A 58 -11.77 -0.38 18.42
N SER A 59 -12.23 0.70 19.07
CA SER A 59 -13.58 0.78 19.64
C SER A 59 -14.65 0.67 18.56
N GLU A 60 -14.49 1.36 17.43
CA GLU A 60 -15.42 1.32 16.29
C GLU A 60 -15.57 -0.10 15.73
N MET A 61 -14.46 -0.80 15.46
CA MET A 61 -14.49 -2.17 14.95
C MET A 61 -15.05 -3.17 15.98
N TYR A 62 -14.67 -3.02 17.26
CA TYR A 62 -15.18 -3.87 18.33
C TYR A 62 -16.69 -3.72 18.49
N GLN A 63 -17.20 -2.48 18.56
CA GLN A 63 -18.63 -2.22 18.66
C GLN A 63 -19.39 -2.70 17.43
N TYR A 64 -18.81 -2.52 16.23
CA TYR A 64 -19.38 -3.03 14.99
C TYR A 64 -19.61 -4.54 15.03
N CYS A 65 -18.59 -5.29 15.49
CA CYS A 65 -18.63 -6.74 15.60
C CYS A 65 -19.55 -7.20 16.73
N LYS A 66 -19.47 -6.58 17.91
CA LYS A 66 -20.29 -6.91 19.09
C LYS A 66 -21.78 -6.77 18.82
N LYS A 67 -22.21 -5.67 18.18
CA LYS A 67 -23.62 -5.42 17.84
C LYS A 67 -24.21 -6.46 16.86
N ARG A 68 -23.35 -7.15 16.09
CA ARG A 68 -23.75 -8.11 15.04
C ARG A 68 -23.39 -9.56 15.36
N GLY A 69 -22.88 -9.84 16.56
CA GLY A 69 -22.43 -11.18 16.95
C GLY A 69 -21.20 -11.70 16.19
N LEU A 70 -20.41 -10.83 15.55
CA LEU A 70 -19.27 -11.21 14.71
C LEU A 70 -17.99 -11.43 15.54
N ARG A 71 -18.04 -12.35 16.51
CA ARG A 71 -16.94 -12.62 17.46
C ARG A 71 -15.66 -13.10 16.77
N GLU A 72 -15.78 -13.93 15.74
CA GLU A 72 -14.63 -14.53 15.03
C GLU A 72 -13.95 -13.50 14.14
N LEU A 73 -14.73 -12.67 13.45
CA LEU A 73 -14.21 -11.52 12.71
C LEU A 73 -13.43 -10.59 13.64
N TRP A 74 -13.95 -10.31 14.84
CA TRP A 74 -13.24 -9.49 15.82
C TRP A 74 -11.94 -10.16 16.29
N GLY A 75 -11.97 -11.45 16.65
CA GLY A 75 -10.79 -12.18 17.08
C GLY A 75 -9.69 -12.17 16.01
N TYR A 76 -10.07 -12.45 14.76
CA TYR A 76 -9.16 -12.39 13.62
C TYR A 76 -8.62 -10.97 13.38
N ALA A 77 -9.50 -9.97 13.42
CA ALA A 77 -9.11 -8.58 13.21
C ALA A 77 -8.13 -8.10 14.29
N TRP A 78 -8.39 -8.44 15.54
CA TRP A 78 -7.50 -8.15 16.67
C TRP A 78 -6.12 -8.77 16.52
N ALA A 79 -6.07 -10.08 16.28
CA ALA A 79 -4.83 -10.83 16.14
C ALA A 79 -3.98 -10.34 14.96
N SER A 80 -4.62 -9.95 13.85
CA SER A 80 -3.94 -9.61 12.60
C SER A 80 -3.59 -8.12 12.46
N TRP A 81 -4.41 -7.20 12.97
CA TRP A 81 -4.26 -5.76 12.72
C TRP A 81 -4.43 -4.87 13.96
N TYR A 82 -5.43 -5.10 14.81
CA TYR A 82 -5.79 -4.14 15.85
C TYR A 82 -4.97 -4.25 17.15
N SER A 83 -4.26 -5.36 17.36
CA SER A 83 -3.33 -5.48 18.48
C SER A 83 -2.21 -4.42 18.40
N PRO A 84 -1.70 -3.90 19.54
CA PRO A 84 -0.69 -2.85 19.54
C PRO A 84 0.56 -3.19 18.73
N ALA A 85 1.01 -4.45 18.79
CA ALA A 85 2.17 -4.93 18.04
C ALA A 85 1.93 -4.91 16.52
N LYS A 86 0.74 -5.33 16.07
CA LYS A 86 0.40 -5.35 14.65
C LYS A 86 0.05 -3.98 14.12
N TRP A 87 -0.60 -3.12 14.92
CA TRP A 87 -1.04 -1.79 14.54
C TRP A 87 0.08 -0.96 13.90
N LYS A 88 1.26 -0.99 14.52
CA LYS A 88 2.47 -0.30 14.05
C LYS A 88 2.91 -0.70 12.63
N LEU A 89 2.58 -1.91 12.19
CA LEU A 89 3.01 -2.46 10.90
C LEU A 89 2.07 -2.10 9.74
N TRP A 90 0.80 -1.83 10.03
CA TRP A 90 -0.21 -1.65 8.97
C TRP A 90 -0.83 -0.26 8.95
N ALA A 91 -1.04 0.37 10.11
CA ALA A 91 -1.77 1.62 10.18
C ALA A 91 -0.89 2.82 9.80
N ARG A 92 -1.43 3.73 9.00
CA ARG A 92 -0.71 4.95 8.61
C ARG A 92 -0.53 5.93 9.76
N SER A 93 -1.41 5.89 10.77
CA SER A 93 -1.37 6.82 11.90
C SER A 93 -0.09 6.76 12.73
N ASN A 94 0.68 5.67 12.64
CA ASN A 94 1.94 5.49 13.35
C ASN A 94 3.14 6.17 12.64
N SER A 95 2.98 6.60 11.39
CA SER A 95 3.98 7.37 10.66
C SER A 95 3.77 8.86 10.91
N GLU A 96 4.85 9.63 10.97
CA GLU A 96 4.78 11.10 10.96
C GLU A 96 4.49 11.62 9.54
N TYR A 97 4.96 10.90 8.52
CA TYR A 97 4.87 11.29 7.13
C TYR A 97 3.78 10.51 6.38
N ILE A 98 3.06 11.21 5.50
CA ILE A 98 2.18 10.59 4.51
C ILE A 98 3.00 10.31 3.24
N THR A 99 3.02 9.03 2.84
CA THR A 99 3.61 8.66 1.55
C THR A 99 2.78 9.25 0.41
N ARG A 100 3.42 10.08 -0.43
CA ARG A 100 2.80 10.63 -1.65
C ARG A 100 2.48 9.55 -2.70
N LEU A 101 3.15 8.41 -2.62
CA LEU A 101 3.01 7.28 -3.53
C LEU A 101 2.64 6.03 -2.73
N ARG A 102 1.65 5.26 -3.20
CA ARG A 102 1.35 3.95 -2.64
C ARG A 102 2.51 3.00 -2.98
N THR A 103 3.19 2.48 -1.96
CA THR A 103 4.32 1.55 -2.13
C THR A 103 3.94 0.28 -2.89
N THR A 104 2.70 -0.19 -2.74
CA THR A 104 2.16 -1.34 -3.49
C THR A 104 2.16 -1.10 -5.00
N MET A 105 1.77 0.10 -5.44
CA MET A 105 1.74 0.47 -6.85
C MET A 105 3.16 0.51 -7.45
N ASN A 106 4.13 1.01 -6.69
CA ASN A 106 5.53 1.03 -7.12
C ASN A 106 6.12 -0.39 -7.19
N ALA A 107 5.81 -1.24 -6.22
CA ALA A 107 6.24 -2.64 -6.23
C ALA A 107 5.62 -3.42 -7.39
N GLU A 108 4.31 -3.29 -7.62
CA GLU A 108 3.61 -3.91 -8.75
C GLU A 108 4.16 -3.43 -10.09
N ASN A 109 4.38 -2.12 -10.24
CA ASN A 109 4.95 -1.54 -11.45
C ASN A 109 6.39 -2.02 -11.68
N HIS A 110 7.21 -2.11 -10.62
CA HIS A 110 8.55 -2.68 -10.70
C HIS A 110 8.52 -4.11 -11.24
N TRP A 111 7.71 -5.00 -10.63
CA TRP A 111 7.60 -6.38 -11.09
C TRP A 111 6.98 -6.50 -12.49
N ARG A 112 6.07 -5.59 -12.87
CA ARG A 112 5.56 -5.50 -14.24
C ARG A 112 6.68 -5.20 -15.24
N GLN A 113 7.53 -4.22 -14.94
CA GLN A 113 8.68 -3.86 -15.80
C GLN A 113 9.70 -4.99 -15.88
N VAL A 114 10.05 -5.62 -14.76
CA VAL A 114 10.99 -6.75 -14.75
C VAL A 114 10.47 -7.91 -15.59
N LYS A 115 9.18 -8.25 -15.45
CA LYS A 115 8.55 -9.29 -16.25
C LYS A 115 8.58 -8.96 -17.74
N HIS A 116 8.15 -7.75 -18.11
CA HIS A 116 8.06 -7.34 -19.50
C HIS A 116 9.44 -7.22 -20.16
N ASN A 117 10.43 -6.62 -19.49
CA ASN A 117 11.71 -6.27 -20.11
C ASN A 117 12.75 -7.41 -20.03
N HIS A 118 12.68 -8.28 -19.02
CA HIS A 118 13.73 -9.27 -18.78
C HIS A 118 13.25 -10.71 -18.69
N LEU A 119 12.01 -10.96 -18.27
CA LEU A 119 11.51 -12.34 -18.05
C LEU A 119 10.52 -12.83 -19.12
N HIS A 120 10.23 -12.04 -20.16
CA HIS A 120 9.24 -12.42 -21.18
C HIS A 120 9.59 -13.70 -21.95
N HIS A 121 10.89 -14.02 -22.07
CA HIS A 121 11.37 -15.27 -22.68
C HIS A 121 11.62 -16.40 -21.68
N LEU A 122 11.53 -16.13 -20.37
CA LEU A 122 11.83 -17.09 -19.31
C LEU A 122 10.55 -17.63 -18.71
N ILE A 123 10.16 -18.82 -19.12
CA ILE A 123 9.07 -19.56 -18.50
C ILE A 123 9.60 -20.13 -17.18
N ARG A 124 9.19 -19.55 -16.05
CA ARG A 124 9.59 -19.94 -14.68
C ARG A 124 11.13 -19.86 -14.46
N PRO A 125 11.71 -18.66 -14.45
CA PRO A 125 13.13 -18.49 -14.14
C PRO A 125 13.47 -19.10 -12.77
N ARG A 126 14.61 -19.79 -12.69
CA ARG A 126 15.16 -20.21 -11.38
C ARG A 126 15.47 -18.97 -10.55
N LEU A 127 15.40 -19.09 -9.23
CA LEU A 127 15.63 -17.97 -8.31
C LEU A 127 16.99 -17.30 -8.55
N ASP A 128 18.04 -18.11 -8.73
CA ASP A 128 19.40 -17.63 -9.01
C ASP A 128 19.48 -16.78 -10.30
N GLN A 129 18.85 -17.26 -11.37
CA GLN A 129 18.77 -16.51 -12.64
C GLN A 129 18.02 -15.19 -12.48
N LEU A 130 16.94 -15.16 -11.70
CA LEU A 130 16.22 -13.93 -11.39
C LEU A 130 17.11 -12.95 -10.60
N VAL A 131 17.83 -13.44 -9.58
CA VAL A 131 18.76 -12.63 -8.77
C VAL A 131 19.86 -12.04 -9.65
N TRP A 132 20.46 -12.85 -10.52
CA TRP A 132 21.45 -12.37 -11.48
C TRP A 132 20.89 -11.28 -12.41
N ILE A 133 19.68 -11.46 -12.96
CA ILE A 133 19.01 -10.44 -13.78
C ILE A 133 18.80 -9.14 -12.98
N LEU A 134 18.36 -9.25 -11.72
CA LEU A 134 18.12 -8.09 -10.87
C LEU A 134 19.40 -7.29 -10.62
N ILE A 135 20.49 -7.98 -10.28
CA ILE A 135 21.78 -7.35 -9.96
C ILE A 135 22.47 -6.80 -11.22
N THR A 136 22.50 -7.58 -12.30
CA THR A 136 23.33 -7.26 -13.46
C THR A 136 22.61 -6.39 -14.50
N LYS A 137 21.27 -6.47 -14.59
CA LYS A 137 20.50 -5.73 -15.61
C LYS A 137 19.64 -4.64 -15.00
N VAL A 138 18.80 -5.00 -14.03
CA VAL A 138 17.77 -4.10 -13.48
C VAL A 138 18.37 -3.00 -12.62
N PHE A 139 19.28 -3.35 -11.71
CA PHE A 139 19.90 -2.39 -10.80
C PHE A 139 20.72 -1.31 -11.53
N PRO A 140 21.62 -1.63 -12.48
CA PRO A 140 22.36 -0.61 -13.23
C PRO A 140 21.44 0.34 -14.01
N GLN A 141 20.33 -0.16 -14.56
CA GLN A 141 19.36 0.67 -15.27
C GLN A 141 18.67 1.66 -14.33
N TYR A 142 18.29 1.24 -13.12
CA TYR A 142 17.77 2.16 -12.10
C TYR A 142 18.82 3.16 -11.65
N HIS A 143 20.07 2.73 -11.45
CA HIS A 143 21.17 3.61 -11.05
C HIS A 143 21.46 4.67 -12.12
N ALA A 144 21.47 4.29 -13.40
CA ALA A 144 21.60 5.22 -14.52
C ALA A 144 20.45 6.24 -14.53
N ASN A 145 19.20 5.79 -14.36
CA ASN A 145 18.04 6.68 -14.29
C ASN A 145 18.06 7.61 -13.07
N ALA A 146 18.49 7.12 -11.91
CA ALA A 146 18.63 7.92 -10.70
C ALA A 146 19.71 9.00 -10.89
N ASN A 147 20.81 8.68 -11.59
CA ASN A 147 21.82 9.68 -11.94
C ASN A 147 21.27 10.78 -12.83
N ILE A 148 20.29 10.53 -13.71
CA ILE A 148 19.63 11.59 -14.50
C ILE A 148 18.95 12.63 -13.59
N LEU A 149 18.48 12.21 -12.41
CA LEU A 149 17.83 13.08 -11.43
C LEU A 149 18.84 13.88 -10.60
N ASN A 150 20.11 13.49 -10.55
CA ASN A 150 21.15 14.24 -9.85
C ASN A 150 21.41 15.59 -10.57
N VAL A 151 21.46 16.67 -9.79
CA VAL A 151 21.65 18.05 -10.30
C VAL A 151 22.93 18.17 -11.13
N GLY A 152 23.98 17.42 -10.77
CA GLY A 152 25.26 17.38 -11.47
C GLY A 152 25.22 16.74 -12.86
N TYR A 153 24.23 15.87 -13.16
CA TYR A 153 24.15 15.15 -14.44
C TYR A 153 23.90 16.08 -15.64
N ARG A 154 23.34 17.28 -15.39
CA ARG A 154 23.07 18.29 -16.41
C ARG A 154 23.92 19.54 -16.28
N LEU A 155 25.08 19.48 -15.63
CA LEU A 155 26.02 20.61 -15.65
C LEU A 155 26.33 20.96 -17.12
N GLY A 156 25.91 22.15 -17.56
CA GLY A 156 26.06 22.62 -18.94
C GLY A 156 24.90 22.34 -19.90
N ARG A 157 23.81 21.68 -19.49
CA ARG A 157 22.59 21.49 -20.32
C ARG A 157 21.37 22.14 -19.66
N PHE A 158 20.52 22.76 -20.46
CA PHE A 158 19.24 23.30 -19.98
C PHE A 158 18.37 22.20 -19.35
N LYS A 159 17.59 22.56 -18.31
CA LYS A 159 16.60 21.66 -17.71
C LYS A 159 15.64 21.17 -18.80
N ALA A 160 15.29 19.88 -18.74
CA ALA A 160 14.27 19.35 -19.62
C ALA A 160 12.96 20.06 -19.28
N LEU A 161 12.24 20.45 -20.33
CA LEU A 161 10.90 20.97 -20.19
C LEU A 161 10.06 19.90 -19.50
N THR A 162 9.24 20.31 -18.53
CA THR A 162 8.22 19.41 -18.00
C THR A 162 7.21 19.11 -19.11
N THR A 163 6.46 18.02 -18.98
CA THR A 163 5.47 17.62 -19.98
C THR A 163 4.52 18.77 -20.32
N SER A 164 4.05 19.52 -19.32
CA SER A 164 3.19 20.70 -19.53
C SER A 164 3.88 21.81 -20.32
N GLN A 165 5.18 22.04 -20.09
CA GLN A 165 5.96 23.03 -20.82
C GLN A 165 6.24 22.59 -22.27
N GLU A 166 6.40 21.29 -22.52
CA GLU A 166 6.50 20.74 -23.88
C GLU A 166 5.21 20.92 -24.66
N TYR A 167 4.05 20.62 -24.05
CA TYR A 167 2.74 20.86 -24.64
C TYR A 167 2.55 22.35 -24.99
N PHE A 168 2.85 23.25 -24.04
CA PHE A 168 2.75 24.68 -24.28
C PHE A 168 3.66 25.15 -25.42
N LYS A 169 4.93 24.73 -25.43
CA LYS A 169 5.88 25.08 -26.50
C LYS A 169 5.42 24.58 -27.87
N ARG A 170 4.79 23.41 -27.92
CA ARG A 170 4.24 22.84 -29.15
C ARG A 170 3.07 23.67 -29.67
N GLU A 171 2.12 24.03 -28.81
CA GLU A 171 0.99 24.89 -29.19
C GLU A 171 1.47 26.30 -29.61
N TRP A 172 2.44 26.86 -28.89
CA TRP A 172 3.04 28.16 -29.22
C TRP A 172 3.65 28.18 -30.62
N LYS A 173 4.39 27.13 -30.99
CA LYS A 173 4.98 26.99 -32.34
C LYS A 173 3.95 26.76 -33.44
N ARG A 174 2.75 26.28 -33.11
CA ARG A 174 1.67 26.06 -34.09
C ARG A 174 0.94 27.37 -34.42
N LEU A 175 0.92 28.32 -33.49
CA LEU A 175 0.24 29.60 -33.60
C LEU A 175 1.13 30.73 -34.13
N ALA A 176 2.45 30.50 -34.21
CA ALA A 176 3.45 31.40 -34.78
C ALA A 176 3.76 31.04 -36.23
#